data_AF-A0A358D8U6-F1
#
_entry.id   AF-A0A358D8U6-F1
#
_cell.length_a   1.000
_cell.length_b   1.000
_cell.length_c   1.000
_cell.angle_alpha   90.00
_cell.angle_beta   90.00
_cell.angle_gamma   90.00
#
_symmetry.space_group_name_H-M   'P 1'
#
loop_
_entity.id
_entity.type
_entity.pdbx_description
1 polymer ?
#
loop_
_entity_poly.entity_id
_entity_poly.type
_entity_poly.pdbx_seq_one_letter_code
_entity_poly.pdbx_strand_id
1 'polypeptide(L)'
;MATCRTHVFTVPALTRTTLVFMGASRKDRAIARRTFLGFAAVFTTAGVVGTITTDNAKARAAFDDALAEWVASADAVDESSAAFSAAQTEAIAAAAEASTVIEVTNAEMLQDSATLDTLRASLDALVAAGLLTIAAPGEVTATTTAPDPRSTPDVPDGREAQLAQAQSLTDDAAHLSETAETSERSTSELEAATTAALADIDAVVASAAAHGAAVEVPSLASQETKDAYAAAVAALGDPAAGSASQRIGAYQQSWTAVQDSQAAAVAAQARGNSGGGDDGVQPTYINGILIVNKTYRIPSWYGNGLTGDTLAAFERMRAEAASVGHNLWIASGFRSYATQVKVYNSYASRDGSAAADRYSARPGHSEHQSGLAFDLNTITEAFGYTPEGQWVAANAHRFGFIVRYPQGKEGVTGYIWEPWHLRYLGVDTATAVYNSGLSLEEYLGITSVYS
;
A
#
# COMPACT_ATOMS: atom_id res chain seq x y z
N MET A 1 -5.01 22.12 85.70
CA MET A 1 -3.57 22.51 85.70
C MET A 1 -2.81 21.54 84.81
N ALA A 2 -1.97 22.10 83.94
CA ALA A 2 -1.31 21.44 82.81
C ALA A 2 -0.35 20.31 83.21
N THR A 3 -0.10 19.36 82.29
CA THR A 3 1.23 19.25 81.64
C THR A 3 1.23 18.30 80.43
N CYS A 4 2.09 18.71 79.50
CA CYS A 4 2.40 18.24 78.16
C CYS A 4 3.32 17.00 78.17
N ARG A 5 3.28 16.17 77.11
CA ARG A 5 4.50 15.68 76.43
C ARG A 5 4.21 14.97 75.10
N THR A 6 4.70 15.60 74.04
CA THR A 6 4.97 15.10 72.68
C THR A 6 6.29 14.32 72.65
N HIS A 7 6.42 13.29 71.79
CA HIS A 7 7.63 12.78 71.06
C HIS A 7 7.09 11.86 69.93
N VAL A 8 7.03 12.26 68.65
CA VAL A 8 8.06 12.31 67.57
C VAL A 8 8.73 10.96 67.26
N PHE A 9 8.62 10.49 66.00
CA PHE A 9 9.68 10.05 65.05
C PHE A 9 9.01 9.32 63.85
N THR A 10 8.90 9.97 62.67
CA THR A 10 9.73 9.87 61.43
C THR A 10 9.27 8.86 60.37
N VAL A 11 9.07 9.38 59.16
CA VAL A 11 8.89 8.71 57.85
C VAL A 11 10.26 8.20 57.33
N PRO A 12 10.34 7.20 56.42
CA PRO A 12 10.54 7.58 54.99
C PRO A 12 10.02 6.60 53.90
N ALA A 13 9.68 7.21 52.74
CA ALA A 13 10.02 6.85 51.34
C ALA A 13 9.41 5.63 50.57
N LEU A 14 8.74 5.97 49.45
CA LEU A 14 8.87 5.50 48.04
C LEU A 14 8.96 4.00 47.70
N THR A 15 8.06 3.47 46.84
CA THR A 15 8.29 3.16 45.40
C THR A 15 7.09 2.45 44.71
N ARG A 16 6.97 2.66 43.39
CA ARG A 16 6.02 2.09 42.40
C ARG A 16 6.00 0.54 42.35
N THR A 17 4.87 -0.05 41.94
CA THR A 17 4.73 -1.00 40.79
C THR A 17 3.26 -1.49 40.62
N THR A 18 2.67 -1.12 39.47
CA THR A 18 1.90 -1.88 38.45
C THR A 18 0.89 -3.00 38.82
N LEU A 19 -0.34 -2.82 38.28
CA LEU A 19 -1.46 -3.71 37.90
C LEU A 19 -1.98 -4.79 38.89
N VAL A 20 -3.30 -4.79 39.14
CA VAL A 20 -4.28 -5.77 38.62
C VAL A 20 -5.70 -5.17 38.68
N PHE A 21 -6.42 -5.24 37.57
CA PHE A 21 -7.85 -4.96 37.42
C PHE A 21 -8.69 -5.95 38.25
N MET A 22 -9.61 -5.47 39.09
CA MET A 22 -10.80 -6.23 39.46
C MET A 22 -11.92 -5.36 40.04
N GLY A 23 -12.95 -5.17 39.21
CA GLY A 23 -14.36 -5.24 39.61
C GLY A 23 -14.87 -4.33 40.72
N ALA A 24 -15.40 -3.17 40.35
CA ALA A 24 -16.62 -2.64 40.96
C ALA A 24 -17.37 -1.80 39.92
N SER A 25 -18.60 -2.18 39.60
CA SER A 25 -19.45 -1.44 38.66
C SER A 25 -19.84 -0.10 39.28
N ARG A 26 -19.78 1.00 38.49
CA ARG A 26 -20.23 2.33 38.93
C ARG A 26 -21.76 2.42 39.12
N LYS A 27 -22.53 1.38 38.72
CA LYS A 27 -24.00 1.31 38.82
C LYS A 27 -24.54 1.27 40.27
N ASP A 28 -23.72 0.95 41.27
CA ASP A 28 -24.20 0.78 42.65
C ASP A 28 -24.26 2.07 43.50
N ARG A 29 -23.98 3.25 42.94
CA ARG A 29 -24.06 4.53 43.67
C ARG A 29 -25.34 5.35 43.42
N ALA A 30 -26.22 4.91 42.53
CA ALA A 30 -27.45 5.65 42.19
C ALA A 30 -28.73 5.16 42.92
N ILE A 31 -28.69 4.06 43.68
CA ILE A 31 -29.88 3.50 44.35
C ILE A 31 -29.70 3.50 45.87
N ALA A 32 -29.59 4.69 46.45
CA ALA A 32 -29.66 4.82 47.92
C ALA A 32 -30.10 6.24 48.33
N ARG A 33 -31.38 6.58 48.12
CA ARG A 33 -32.13 7.60 48.89
C ARG A 33 -33.58 7.69 48.42
N ARG A 34 -34.45 6.84 49.00
CA ARG A 34 -35.90 7.10 49.02
C ARG A 34 -36.45 6.66 50.38
N THR A 35 -36.78 7.62 51.23
CA THR A 35 -37.68 7.39 52.36
C THR A 35 -38.62 8.57 52.56
N PHE A 36 -39.83 8.19 52.96
CA PHE A 36 -41.15 8.81 52.93
C PHE A 36 -41.45 9.70 54.18
N LEU A 37 -42.41 10.64 54.08
CA LEU A 37 -43.61 10.89 54.94
C LEU A 37 -43.97 12.38 55.16
N GLY A 38 -45.28 12.68 55.18
CA GLY A 38 -45.84 13.74 56.05
C GLY A 38 -47.08 14.50 55.57
N PHE A 39 -48.25 14.11 56.10
CA PHE A 39 -49.58 14.76 56.01
C PHE A 39 -49.63 16.21 56.57
N ALA A 40 -50.54 17.06 56.09
CA ALA A 40 -51.24 18.06 56.94
C ALA A 40 -52.49 18.67 56.28
N ALA A 41 -53.53 18.91 57.11
CA ALA A 41 -54.77 19.59 56.77
C ALA A 41 -54.83 21.03 57.36
N VAL A 42 -55.33 21.95 56.54
CA VAL A 42 -56.01 23.27 56.73
C VAL A 42 -55.62 24.23 57.88
N PHE A 43 -55.07 25.39 57.49
CA PHE A 43 -55.28 26.70 58.14
C PHE A 43 -55.49 27.79 57.06
N THR A 44 -56.66 28.44 57.04
CA THR A 44 -57.05 29.44 56.03
C THR A 44 -56.47 30.82 56.33
N THR A 45 -55.77 31.40 55.34
CA THR A 45 -55.06 32.70 55.25
C THR A 45 -53.63 32.80 55.79
N ALA A 46 -53.32 32.68 57.08
CA ALA A 46 -51.90 32.65 57.54
C ALA A 46 -51.18 31.34 57.13
N GLY A 47 -51.92 30.22 57.16
CA GLY A 47 -51.45 28.94 56.65
C GLY A 47 -51.30 28.92 55.13
N VAL A 48 -52.05 29.75 54.40
CA VAL A 48 -52.00 29.85 52.92
C VAL A 48 -50.71 30.52 52.45
N VAL A 49 -50.28 31.61 53.09
CA VAL A 49 -48.97 32.23 52.78
C VAL A 49 -47.82 31.30 53.18
N GLY A 50 -47.93 30.65 54.35
CA GLY A 50 -46.96 29.62 54.77
C GLY A 50 -46.89 28.41 53.84
N THR A 51 -48.02 27.94 53.29
CA THR A 51 -48.03 26.84 52.30
C THR A 51 -47.50 27.30 50.94
N ILE A 52 -47.88 28.49 50.44
CA ILE A 52 -47.35 29.03 49.18
C ILE A 52 -45.82 29.19 49.25
N THR A 53 -45.30 29.76 50.33
CA THR A 53 -43.84 29.88 50.52
C THR A 53 -43.15 28.53 50.62
N THR A 54 -43.76 27.55 51.32
CA THR A 54 -43.23 26.19 51.45
C THR A 54 -43.27 25.43 50.11
N ASP A 55 -44.33 25.59 49.32
CA ASP A 55 -44.50 24.92 48.03
C ASP A 55 -43.61 25.55 46.96
N ASN A 56 -43.37 26.86 47.03
CA ASN A 56 -42.36 27.52 46.20
C ASN A 56 -40.94 27.05 46.58
N ALA A 57 -40.65 26.88 47.87
CA ALA A 57 -39.36 26.33 48.32
C ALA A 57 -39.15 24.88 47.83
N LYS A 58 -40.20 24.05 47.84
CA LYS A 58 -40.15 22.69 47.29
C LYS A 58 -39.95 22.67 45.78
N ALA A 59 -40.64 23.55 45.04
CA ALA A 59 -40.45 23.67 43.59
C ALA A 59 -39.05 24.15 43.22
N ARG A 60 -38.51 25.10 43.99
CA ARG A 60 -37.13 25.53 43.85
C ARG A 60 -36.14 24.42 44.14
N ALA A 61 -36.35 23.64 45.20
CA ALA A 61 -35.51 22.48 45.50
C ALA A 61 -35.56 21.41 44.40
N ALA A 62 -36.75 21.12 43.85
CA ALA A 62 -36.89 20.19 42.72
C ALA A 62 -36.17 20.69 41.45
N PHE A 63 -36.22 22.00 41.19
CA PHE A 63 -35.44 22.62 40.12
C PHE A 63 -33.93 22.53 40.38
N ASP A 64 -33.46 22.86 41.59
CA ASP A 64 -32.04 22.82 41.93
C ASP A 64 -31.49 21.38 41.84
N ASP A 65 -32.27 20.37 42.26
CA ASP A 65 -31.93 18.95 42.13
C ASP A 65 -31.84 18.53 40.65
N ALA A 66 -32.84 18.88 39.82
CA ALA A 66 -32.84 18.57 38.39
C ALA A 66 -31.71 19.29 37.62
N LEU A 67 -31.40 20.54 38.00
CA LEU A 67 -30.28 21.29 37.43
C LEU A 67 -28.94 20.64 37.78
N ALA A 68 -28.76 20.15 39.01
CA ALA A 68 -27.54 19.45 39.41
C ALA A 68 -27.32 18.16 38.60
N GLU A 69 -28.39 17.39 38.35
CA GLU A 69 -28.35 16.18 37.52
C GLU A 69 -28.07 16.51 36.05
N TRP A 70 -28.69 17.55 35.52
CA TRP A 70 -28.42 18.05 34.17
C TRP A 70 -26.98 18.52 34.00
N VAL A 71 -26.44 19.30 34.96
CA VAL A 71 -25.04 19.78 34.91
C VAL A 71 -24.07 18.60 34.90
N ALA A 72 -24.27 17.61 35.78
CA ALA A 72 -23.42 16.42 35.79
C ALA A 72 -23.47 15.62 34.48
N SER A 73 -24.65 15.56 33.84
CA SER A 73 -24.83 14.87 32.55
C SER A 73 -24.22 15.66 31.39
N ALA A 74 -24.29 17.00 31.43
CA ALA A 74 -23.65 17.88 30.48
C ALA A 74 -22.12 17.80 30.57
N ASP A 75 -21.56 17.83 31.78
CA ASP A 75 -20.11 17.66 32.02
C ASP A 75 -19.62 16.32 31.45
N ALA A 76 -20.39 15.23 31.60
CA ALA A 76 -20.05 13.93 31.03
C ALA A 76 -20.04 13.92 29.48
N VAL A 77 -20.95 14.67 28.83
CA VAL A 77 -20.92 14.86 27.37
C VAL A 77 -19.68 15.64 26.95
N ASP A 78 -19.31 16.70 27.66
CA ASP A 78 -18.12 17.50 27.36
C ASP A 78 -16.84 16.66 27.48
N GLU A 79 -16.70 15.89 28.57
CA GLU A 79 -15.57 14.97 28.78
C GLU A 79 -15.47 13.90 27.69
N SER A 80 -16.58 13.22 27.38
CA SER A 80 -16.61 12.16 26.36
C SER A 80 -16.39 12.71 24.94
N SER A 81 -16.85 13.93 24.65
CA SER A 81 -16.62 14.61 23.36
C SER A 81 -15.16 15.00 23.16
N ALA A 82 -14.50 15.45 24.23
CA ALA A 82 -13.07 15.72 24.21
C ALA A 82 -12.25 14.44 23.99
N ALA A 83 -12.62 13.35 24.67
CA ALA A 83 -11.98 12.05 24.48
C ALA A 83 -12.16 11.51 23.04
N PHE A 84 -13.38 11.60 22.50
CA PHE A 84 -13.66 11.20 21.11
C PHE A 84 -12.82 11.99 20.10
N SER A 85 -12.71 13.31 20.28
CA SER A 85 -11.89 14.17 19.41
C SER A 85 -10.40 13.81 19.44
N ALA A 86 -9.88 13.45 20.62
CA ALA A 86 -8.50 12.99 20.77
C ALA A 86 -8.28 11.65 20.07
N ALA A 87 -9.16 10.66 20.31
CA ALA A 87 -9.11 9.36 19.64
C ALA A 87 -9.22 9.48 18.12
N GLN A 88 -10.07 10.38 17.62
CA GLN A 88 -10.21 10.65 16.19
C GLN A 88 -8.93 11.24 15.58
N THR A 89 -8.22 12.10 16.31
CA THR A 89 -6.93 12.65 15.85
C THR A 89 -5.89 11.54 15.70
N GLU A 90 -5.81 10.62 16.66
CA GLU A 90 -4.89 9.47 16.59
C GLU A 90 -5.27 8.50 15.47
N ALA A 91 -6.57 8.22 15.31
CA ALA A 91 -7.10 7.38 14.24
C ALA A 91 -6.77 7.94 12.84
N ILE A 92 -6.90 9.25 12.63
CA ILE A 92 -6.53 9.90 11.36
C ILE A 92 -5.04 9.68 11.05
N ALA A 93 -4.17 9.87 12.05
CA ALA A 93 -2.73 9.67 11.87
C ALA A 93 -2.39 8.20 11.55
N ALA A 94 -3.00 7.24 12.26
CA ALA A 94 -2.80 5.81 12.00
C ALA A 94 -3.34 5.40 10.62
N ALA A 95 -4.50 5.90 10.21
CA ALA A 95 -5.08 5.63 8.89
C ALA A 95 -4.20 6.20 7.76
N ALA A 96 -3.66 7.41 7.93
CA ALA A 96 -2.76 8.02 6.96
C ALA A 96 -1.47 7.21 6.79
N GLU A 97 -0.87 6.77 7.89
CA GLU A 97 0.33 5.93 7.85
C GLU A 97 0.02 4.55 7.23
N ALA A 98 -1.05 3.87 7.65
CA ALA A 98 -1.47 2.59 7.10
C ALA A 98 -1.70 2.66 5.59
N SER A 99 -2.40 3.70 5.12
CA SER A 99 -2.66 3.92 3.70
C SER A 99 -1.37 4.13 2.90
N THR A 100 -0.42 4.88 3.45
CA THR A 100 0.88 5.11 2.79
C THR A 100 1.73 3.84 2.79
N VAL A 101 1.76 3.09 3.89
CA VAL A 101 2.44 1.79 3.98
C VAL A 101 1.90 0.84 2.92
N ILE A 102 0.58 0.74 2.74
CA ILE A 102 -0.02 -0.12 1.71
C ILE A 102 0.46 0.26 0.30
N GLU A 103 0.56 1.55 -0.01
CA GLU A 103 0.98 2.05 -1.31
C GLU A 103 2.45 1.76 -1.63
N VAL A 104 3.34 1.96 -0.65
CA VAL A 104 4.80 1.80 -0.85
C VAL A 104 5.29 0.37 -0.63
N THR A 105 4.41 -0.55 -0.23
CA THR A 105 4.80 -1.95 0.02
C THR A 105 4.57 -2.80 -1.22
N ASN A 106 5.65 -3.36 -1.77
CA ASN A 106 5.55 -4.47 -2.71
C ASN A 106 5.34 -5.79 -1.94
N ALA A 107 4.24 -6.49 -2.19
CA ALA A 107 3.91 -7.75 -1.54
C ALA A 107 4.96 -8.85 -1.78
N GLU A 108 5.70 -8.81 -2.90
CA GLU A 108 6.80 -9.75 -3.17
C GLU A 108 8.02 -9.51 -2.27
N MET A 109 8.11 -8.35 -1.63
CA MET A 109 9.18 -7.99 -0.69
C MET A 109 8.80 -8.26 0.77
N LEU A 110 7.76 -9.07 0.99
CA LEU A 110 7.31 -9.52 2.31
C LEU A 110 7.54 -11.03 2.45
N GLN A 111 7.91 -11.45 3.66
CA GLN A 111 8.05 -12.87 3.98
C GLN A 111 6.67 -13.55 4.01
N ASP A 112 5.67 -12.81 4.49
CA ASP A 112 4.26 -13.17 4.49
C ASP A 112 3.45 -12.02 3.89
N SER A 113 2.96 -12.21 2.67
CA SER A 113 2.17 -11.22 1.95
C SER A 113 0.75 -11.05 2.52
N ALA A 114 0.25 -12.00 3.31
CA ALA A 114 -1.08 -11.90 3.93
C ALA A 114 -1.14 -10.78 4.97
N THR A 115 0.01 -10.37 5.55
CA THR A 115 0.10 -9.23 6.46
C THR A 115 -0.42 -7.93 5.84
N LEU A 116 -0.28 -7.76 4.52
CA LEU A 116 -0.78 -6.60 3.80
C LEU A 116 -2.31 -6.62 3.67
N ASP A 117 -2.91 -7.81 3.52
CA ASP A 117 -4.36 -7.97 3.49
C ASP A 117 -4.99 -7.73 4.87
N THR A 118 -4.33 -8.15 5.95
CA THR A 118 -4.74 -7.82 7.31
C THR A 118 -4.68 -6.31 7.54
N LEU A 119 -3.60 -5.63 7.12
CA LEU A 119 -3.49 -4.18 7.24
C LEU A 119 -4.59 -3.44 6.45
N ARG A 120 -4.96 -3.92 5.25
CA ARG A 120 -6.09 -3.38 4.49
C ARG A 120 -7.41 -3.52 5.25
N ALA A 121 -7.66 -4.69 5.83
CA ALA A 121 -8.87 -4.92 6.64
C ALA A 121 -8.90 -4.02 7.88
N SER A 122 -7.77 -3.80 8.55
CA SER A 122 -7.66 -2.89 9.69
C SER A 122 -7.83 -1.43 9.28
N LEU A 123 -7.35 -1.03 8.10
CA LEU A 123 -7.63 0.30 7.54
C LEU A 123 -9.13 0.48 7.28
N ASP A 124 -9.80 -0.50 6.67
CA ASP A 124 -11.25 -0.46 6.43
C ASP A 124 -12.04 -0.36 7.75
N ALA A 125 -11.63 -1.13 8.77
CA ALA A 125 -12.25 -1.10 10.09
C ALA A 125 -12.05 0.27 10.78
N LEU A 126 -10.85 0.85 10.67
CA LEU A 126 -10.54 2.17 11.21
C LEU A 126 -11.35 3.28 10.53
N VAL A 127 -11.44 3.22 9.20
CA VAL A 127 -12.27 4.12 8.39
C VAL A 127 -13.74 4.01 8.77
N ALA A 128 -14.24 2.80 8.97
CA ALA A 128 -15.62 2.56 9.40
C ALA A 128 -15.90 3.08 10.82
N ALA A 129 -15.00 2.82 11.78
CA ALA A 129 -15.15 3.23 13.18
C ALA A 129 -15.11 4.75 13.35
N GLY A 130 -14.23 5.44 12.62
CA GLY A 130 -14.10 6.89 12.69
C GLY A 130 -14.97 7.66 11.68
N LEU A 131 -15.69 6.94 10.81
CA LEU A 131 -16.34 7.50 9.61
C LEU A 131 -15.39 8.44 8.86
N LEU A 132 -14.19 7.95 8.58
CA LEU A 132 -13.14 8.72 7.92
C LEU A 132 -13.30 8.67 6.39
N THR A 133 -12.67 9.60 5.69
CA THR A 133 -12.55 9.58 4.22
C THR A 133 -11.10 9.72 3.82
N ILE A 134 -10.66 8.88 2.88
CA ILE A 134 -9.32 8.91 2.29
C ILE A 134 -9.43 9.47 0.87
N ALA A 135 -8.85 10.64 0.61
CA ALA A 135 -8.88 11.28 -0.70
C ALA A 135 -7.72 10.80 -1.61
N ALA A 136 -6.57 10.58 -0.99
CA ALA A 136 -5.34 10.05 -1.59
C ALA A 136 -4.52 9.35 -0.49
N PRO A 137 -3.50 8.54 -0.82
CA PRO A 137 -2.63 7.93 0.19
C PRO A 137 -2.05 8.99 1.15
N GLY A 138 -2.30 8.80 2.45
CA GLY A 138 -1.90 9.74 3.50
C GLY A 138 -2.82 10.95 3.69
N GLU A 139 -3.82 11.17 2.83
CA GLU A 139 -4.79 12.28 2.94
C GLU A 139 -6.12 11.78 3.52
N VAL A 140 -6.21 11.81 4.85
CA VAL A 140 -7.36 11.30 5.63
C VAL A 140 -8.06 12.43 6.38
N THR A 141 -9.39 12.45 6.33
CA THR A 141 -10.22 13.45 7.03
C THR A 141 -11.40 12.80 7.75
N ALA A 142 -11.85 13.40 8.85
CA ALA A 142 -13.07 12.98 9.54
C ALA A 142 -14.32 13.53 8.87
N THR A 143 -15.39 12.72 8.81
CA THR A 143 -16.71 13.18 8.33
C THR A 143 -17.70 13.45 9.46
N THR A 144 -17.35 13.06 10.69
CA THR A 144 -18.14 13.30 11.90
C THR A 144 -17.39 14.18 12.87
N THR A 145 -18.12 15.07 13.54
CA THR A 145 -17.60 15.94 14.60
C THR A 145 -18.09 15.45 15.96
N ALA A 146 -17.32 15.72 17.01
CA ALA A 146 -17.77 15.48 18.37
C ALA A 146 -19.04 16.32 18.69
N PRO A 147 -19.88 15.88 19.64
CA PRO A 147 -20.99 16.68 20.14
C PRO A 147 -20.54 18.06 20.67
N ASP A 148 -21.39 19.09 20.49
CA ASP A 148 -21.14 20.45 20.98
C ASP A 148 -21.30 20.56 22.51
N PRO A 149 -20.46 21.38 23.18
CA PRO A 149 -20.54 21.59 24.61
C PRO A 149 -21.80 22.36 25.03
N ARG A 150 -22.37 22.02 26.19
CA ARG A 150 -23.66 22.58 26.64
C ARG A 150 -23.50 23.70 27.67
N SER A 151 -24.31 24.75 27.54
CA SER A 151 -24.33 25.91 28.46
C SER A 151 -25.38 25.75 29.56
N THR A 152 -25.06 26.18 30.78
CA THR A 152 -25.95 26.10 31.94
C THR A 152 -27.23 26.93 31.76
N PRO A 153 -28.43 26.35 32.00
CA PRO A 153 -29.69 27.07 31.91
C PRO A 153 -29.89 28.09 33.04
N ASP A 154 -30.58 29.19 32.73
CA ASP A 154 -31.00 30.19 33.72
C ASP A 154 -32.11 29.65 34.64
N VAL A 155 -32.21 30.22 35.84
CA VAL A 155 -33.25 29.83 36.80
C VAL A 155 -34.57 30.56 36.52
N PRO A 156 -35.69 29.84 36.29
CA PRO A 156 -36.98 30.48 36.03
C PRO A 156 -37.61 31.13 37.26
N ASP A 157 -38.34 32.21 37.03
CA ASP A 157 -39.16 32.88 38.04
C ASP A 157 -40.51 32.18 38.23
N GLY A 158 -40.85 31.87 39.48
CA GLY A 158 -42.16 31.35 39.86
C GLY A 158 -42.28 29.82 39.83
N ARG A 159 -43.16 29.30 40.69
CA ARG A 159 -43.30 27.86 40.98
C ARG A 159 -43.61 26.99 39.76
N GLU A 160 -44.56 27.42 38.93
CA GLU A 160 -45.02 26.62 37.78
C GLU A 160 -43.91 26.51 36.72
N ALA A 161 -43.22 27.61 36.44
CA ALA A 161 -42.07 27.63 35.55
C ALA A 161 -40.90 26.79 36.10
N GLN A 162 -40.63 26.86 37.41
CA GLN A 162 -39.60 26.03 38.06
C GLN A 162 -39.90 24.54 37.96
N LEU A 163 -41.16 24.12 38.20
CA LEU A 163 -41.54 22.70 38.08
C LEU A 163 -41.52 22.21 36.63
N ALA A 164 -41.97 23.03 35.68
CA ALA A 164 -41.93 22.70 34.26
C ALA A 164 -40.48 22.56 33.76
N GLN A 165 -39.60 23.49 34.14
CA GLN A 165 -38.19 23.45 33.79
C GLN A 165 -37.48 22.28 34.49
N ALA A 166 -37.80 21.98 35.75
CA ALA A 166 -37.25 20.82 36.44
C ALA A 166 -37.54 19.51 35.68
N GLN A 167 -38.78 19.31 35.21
CA GLN A 167 -39.12 18.15 34.40
C GLN A 167 -38.34 18.11 33.08
N SER A 168 -38.25 19.25 32.37
CA SER A 168 -37.46 19.35 31.15
C SER A 168 -35.99 19.01 31.38
N LEU A 169 -35.39 19.50 32.46
CA LEU A 169 -33.99 19.23 32.82
C LEU A 169 -33.78 17.74 33.13
N THR A 170 -34.71 17.09 33.82
CA THR A 170 -34.65 15.65 34.08
C THR A 170 -34.71 14.84 32.77
N ASP A 171 -35.62 15.18 31.86
CA ASP A 171 -35.74 14.51 30.56
C ASP A 171 -34.48 14.73 29.69
N ASP A 172 -33.96 15.96 29.67
CA ASP A 172 -32.73 16.32 28.98
C ASP A 172 -31.50 15.63 29.58
N ALA A 173 -31.41 15.51 30.91
CA ALA A 173 -30.31 14.83 31.60
C ALA A 173 -30.24 13.35 31.20
N ALA A 174 -31.40 12.68 31.10
CA ALA A 174 -31.46 11.30 30.63
C ALA A 174 -30.91 11.14 29.20
N HIS A 175 -31.29 12.05 28.29
CA HIS A 175 -30.77 12.06 26.92
C HIS A 175 -29.27 12.37 26.86
N LEU A 176 -28.78 13.31 27.66
CA LEU A 176 -27.35 13.64 27.76
C LEU A 176 -26.54 12.45 28.27
N SER A 177 -27.05 11.73 29.27
CA SER A 177 -26.42 10.51 29.76
C SER A 177 -26.30 9.45 28.65
N GLU A 178 -27.35 9.22 27.86
CA GLU A 178 -27.31 8.29 26.72
C GLU A 178 -26.33 8.74 25.62
N THR A 179 -26.24 10.06 25.40
CA THR A 179 -25.29 10.66 24.46
C THR A 179 -23.85 10.43 24.91
N ALA A 180 -23.54 10.68 26.18
CA ALA A 180 -22.21 10.45 26.75
C ALA A 180 -21.82 8.96 26.65
N GLU A 181 -22.70 8.04 27.05
CA GLU A 181 -22.46 6.59 26.94
C GLU A 181 -22.20 6.15 25.49
N THR A 182 -22.86 6.80 24.52
CA THR A 182 -22.64 6.52 23.10
C THR A 182 -21.31 7.05 22.58
N SER A 183 -20.91 8.23 23.02
CA SER A 183 -19.60 8.80 22.71
C SER A 183 -18.48 7.92 23.29
N GLU A 184 -18.59 7.51 24.56
CA GLU A 184 -17.61 6.62 25.22
C GLU A 184 -17.41 5.29 24.48
N ARG A 185 -18.51 4.68 24.01
CA ARG A 185 -18.46 3.43 23.23
C ARG A 185 -17.77 3.64 21.88
N SER A 186 -18.11 4.71 21.17
CA SER A 186 -17.52 5.05 19.87
C SER A 186 -16.02 5.32 20.01
N THR A 187 -15.62 6.03 21.06
CA THR A 187 -14.21 6.24 21.42
C THR A 187 -13.49 4.90 21.64
N SER A 188 -14.09 3.99 22.41
CA SER A 188 -13.50 2.68 22.69
C SER A 188 -13.33 1.82 21.43
N GLU A 189 -14.33 1.82 20.53
CA GLU A 189 -14.26 1.13 19.23
C GLU A 189 -13.16 1.71 18.34
N LEU A 190 -13.04 3.04 18.31
CA LEU A 190 -12.04 3.75 17.53
C LEU A 190 -10.61 3.51 18.03
N GLU A 191 -10.40 3.55 19.35
CA GLU A 191 -9.11 3.23 19.99
C GLU A 191 -8.69 1.77 19.70
N ALA A 192 -9.64 0.83 19.75
CA ALA A 192 -9.38 -0.56 19.44
C ALA A 192 -8.97 -0.76 17.97
N ALA A 193 -9.70 -0.12 17.04
CA ALA A 193 -9.36 -0.16 15.61
C ALA A 193 -8.00 0.50 15.33
N THR A 194 -7.70 1.62 15.98
CA THR A 194 -6.41 2.32 15.87
C THR A 194 -5.27 1.43 16.33
N THR A 195 -5.45 0.77 17.48
CA THR A 195 -4.45 -0.17 18.03
C THR A 195 -4.20 -1.34 17.08
N ALA A 196 -5.25 -1.91 16.49
CA ALA A 196 -5.13 -2.99 15.52
C ALA A 196 -4.35 -2.57 14.27
N ALA A 197 -4.68 -1.40 13.69
CA ALA A 197 -4.00 -0.88 12.51
C ALA A 197 -2.50 -0.63 12.77
N LEU A 198 -2.14 -0.05 13.93
CA LEU A 198 -0.73 0.16 14.30
C LEU A 198 0.03 -1.17 14.46
N ALA A 199 -0.61 -2.19 15.06
CA ALA A 199 -0.01 -3.52 15.19
C ALA A 199 0.21 -4.19 13.82
N ASP A 200 -0.71 -4.02 12.87
CA ASP A 200 -0.57 -4.57 11.53
C ASP A 200 0.49 -3.81 10.70
N ILE A 201 0.66 -2.49 10.89
CA ILE A 201 1.79 -1.74 10.34
C ILE A 201 3.11 -2.36 10.82
N ASP A 202 3.24 -2.59 12.13
CA ASP A 202 4.44 -3.20 12.71
C ASP A 202 4.66 -4.63 12.17
N ALA A 203 3.59 -5.39 11.91
CA ALA A 203 3.67 -6.72 11.31
C ALA A 203 4.19 -6.66 9.86
N VAL A 204 3.75 -5.69 9.06
CA VAL A 204 4.28 -5.49 7.70
C VAL A 204 5.76 -5.13 7.74
N VAL A 205 6.17 -4.22 8.63
CA VAL A 205 7.59 -3.86 8.82
C VAL A 205 8.41 -5.09 9.21
N ALA A 206 7.92 -5.91 10.14
CA ALA A 206 8.60 -7.12 10.57
C ALA A 206 8.71 -8.16 9.42
N SER A 207 7.65 -8.31 8.63
CA SER A 207 7.63 -9.19 7.45
C SER A 207 8.63 -8.74 6.38
N ALA A 208 8.72 -7.43 6.12
CA ALA A 208 9.71 -6.85 5.22
C ALA A 208 11.15 -7.05 5.74
N ALA A 209 11.38 -6.85 7.04
CA ALA A 209 12.70 -7.05 7.65
C ALA A 209 13.14 -8.52 7.57
N ALA A 210 12.21 -9.46 7.82
CA ALA A 210 12.47 -10.89 7.69
C ALA A 210 12.81 -11.29 6.25
N HIS A 211 12.06 -10.78 5.27
CA HIS A 211 12.35 -10.97 3.85
C HIS A 211 13.74 -10.42 3.51
N GLY A 212 14.02 -9.18 3.91
CA GLY A 212 15.30 -8.53 3.66
C GLY A 212 16.51 -9.30 4.20
N ALA A 213 16.36 -9.93 5.38
CA ALA A 213 17.39 -10.76 6.00
C ALA A 213 17.53 -12.16 5.35
N ALA A 214 16.45 -12.70 4.77
CA ALA A 214 16.43 -14.02 4.14
C ALA A 214 16.93 -13.99 2.68
N VAL A 215 16.79 -12.86 1.99
CA VAL A 215 17.18 -12.71 0.59
C VAL A 215 18.69 -12.65 0.42
N GLU A 216 19.21 -13.54 -0.43
CA GLU A 216 20.59 -13.46 -0.90
C GLU A 216 20.71 -12.37 -1.97
N VAL A 217 21.48 -11.32 -1.67
CA VAL A 217 21.71 -10.21 -2.60
C VAL A 217 22.51 -10.71 -3.80
N PRO A 218 22.07 -10.44 -5.05
CA PRO A 218 22.75 -10.86 -6.26
C PRO A 218 24.26 -10.60 -6.26
N SER A 219 25.03 -11.63 -6.59
CA SER A 219 26.50 -11.63 -6.40
C SER A 219 27.24 -10.60 -7.25
N LEU A 220 26.70 -10.20 -8.41
CA LEU A 220 27.32 -9.22 -9.29
C LEU A 220 26.89 -7.78 -9.01
N ALA A 221 25.92 -7.54 -8.12
CA ALA A 221 25.61 -6.18 -7.67
C ALA A 221 26.85 -5.53 -7.03
N SER A 222 26.97 -4.22 -7.21
CA SER A 222 28.10 -3.45 -6.67
C SER A 222 28.15 -3.51 -5.14
N GLN A 223 29.35 -3.41 -4.56
CA GLN A 223 29.49 -3.42 -3.10
C GLN A 223 28.77 -2.23 -2.46
N GLU A 224 28.83 -1.05 -3.08
CA GLU A 224 28.12 0.15 -2.62
C GLU A 224 26.60 -0.10 -2.51
N THR A 225 26.02 -0.74 -3.52
CA THR A 225 24.58 -1.05 -3.52
C THR A 225 24.22 -2.15 -2.51
N LYS A 226 25.10 -3.14 -2.31
CA LYS A 226 24.93 -4.16 -1.26
C LYS A 226 24.94 -3.55 0.13
N ASP A 227 25.87 -2.63 0.40
CA ASP A 227 25.98 -1.95 1.68
C ASP A 227 24.76 -1.05 1.93
N ALA A 228 24.28 -0.34 0.90
CA ALA A 228 23.07 0.47 0.97
C ALA A 228 21.80 -0.38 1.24
N TYR A 229 21.67 -1.53 0.57
CA TYR A 229 20.59 -2.48 0.84
C TYR A 229 20.63 -3.01 2.27
N ALA A 230 21.81 -3.43 2.75
CA ALA A 230 21.98 -3.91 4.12
C ALA A 230 21.61 -2.83 5.16
N ALA A 231 21.98 -1.57 4.91
CA ALA A 231 21.59 -0.44 5.76
C ALA A 231 20.07 -0.22 5.76
N ALA A 232 19.42 -0.31 4.61
CA ALA A 232 17.97 -0.17 4.51
C ALA A 232 17.22 -1.30 5.23
N VAL A 233 17.70 -2.56 5.11
CA VAL A 233 17.14 -3.71 5.85
C VAL A 233 17.31 -3.52 7.36
N ALA A 234 18.47 -3.05 7.82
CA ALA A 234 18.70 -2.76 9.23
C ALA A 234 17.78 -1.64 9.75
N ALA A 235 17.54 -0.62 8.94
CA ALA A 235 16.67 0.50 9.28
C ALA A 235 15.20 0.08 9.48
N LEU A 236 14.72 -0.98 8.81
CA LEU A 236 13.33 -1.44 9.01
C LEU A 236 13.02 -1.71 10.49
N GLY A 237 13.97 -2.30 11.22
CA GLY A 237 13.86 -2.60 12.65
C GLY A 237 14.19 -1.45 13.59
N ASP A 238 14.53 -0.26 13.08
CA ASP A 238 14.86 0.92 13.88
C ASP A 238 13.79 2.01 13.76
N PRO A 239 12.90 2.16 14.76
CA PRO A 239 11.90 3.23 14.78
C PRO A 239 12.49 4.65 14.72
N ALA A 240 13.75 4.84 15.11
CA ALA A 240 14.41 6.15 15.04
C ALA A 240 14.82 6.53 13.61
N ALA A 241 14.83 5.58 12.66
CA ALA A 241 15.22 5.82 11.27
C ALA A 241 14.11 6.46 10.42
N GLY A 242 12.91 6.67 10.97
CA GLY A 242 11.78 7.31 10.29
C GLY A 242 10.45 6.63 10.60
N SER A 243 9.37 7.08 9.97
CA SER A 243 8.07 6.39 9.97
C SER A 243 8.14 5.01 9.28
N ALA A 244 7.14 4.15 9.49
CA ALA A 244 7.14 2.81 8.87
C ALA A 244 7.11 2.91 7.35
N SER A 245 6.29 3.81 6.81
CA SER A 245 6.19 4.10 5.38
C SER A 245 7.52 4.56 4.78
N GLN A 246 8.25 5.45 5.46
CA GLN A 246 9.58 5.90 5.03
C GLN A 246 10.60 4.75 5.01
N ARG A 247 10.61 3.93 6.05
CA ARG A 247 11.57 2.81 6.16
C ARG A 247 11.29 1.72 5.12
N ILE A 248 10.03 1.38 4.89
CA ILE A 248 9.63 0.43 3.83
C ILE A 248 9.94 0.99 2.44
N GLY A 249 9.63 2.25 2.18
CA GLY A 249 9.94 2.89 0.90
C GLY A 249 11.44 2.92 0.60
N ALA A 250 12.28 3.19 1.62
CA ALA A 250 13.73 3.12 1.47
C ALA A 250 14.22 1.69 1.18
N TYR A 251 13.65 0.69 1.85
CA TYR A 251 13.92 -0.72 1.56
C TYR A 251 13.59 -1.08 0.11
N GLN A 252 12.40 -0.73 -0.37
CA GLN A 252 11.98 -0.96 -1.76
C GLN A 252 12.95 -0.32 -2.77
N GLN A 253 13.30 0.94 -2.57
CA GLN A 253 14.23 1.65 -3.46
C GLN A 253 15.62 1.00 -3.49
N SER A 254 16.12 0.57 -2.34
CA SER A 254 17.42 -0.09 -2.24
C SER A 254 17.45 -1.44 -2.97
N TRP A 255 16.33 -2.18 -2.95
CA TRP A 255 16.20 -3.45 -3.67
C TRP A 255 16.19 -3.24 -5.19
N THR A 256 15.45 -2.25 -5.68
CA THR A 256 15.49 -1.87 -7.11
C THR A 256 16.92 -1.53 -7.55
N ALA A 257 17.64 -0.74 -6.75
CA ALA A 257 19.03 -0.39 -7.05
C ALA A 257 19.94 -1.63 -7.14
N VAL A 258 19.75 -2.62 -6.26
CA VAL A 258 20.47 -3.91 -6.31
C VAL A 258 20.24 -4.61 -7.64
N GLN A 259 18.99 -4.70 -8.08
CA GLN A 259 18.61 -5.34 -9.35
C GLN A 259 19.24 -4.62 -10.55
N ASP A 260 19.18 -3.29 -10.56
CA ASP A 260 19.78 -2.46 -11.61
C ASP A 260 21.31 -2.62 -11.67
N SER A 261 21.97 -2.63 -10.51
CA SER A 261 23.42 -2.80 -10.41
C SER A 261 23.87 -4.18 -10.90
N GLN A 262 23.12 -5.24 -10.55
CA GLN A 262 23.34 -6.59 -11.04
C GLN A 262 23.20 -6.64 -12.58
N ALA A 263 22.14 -6.06 -13.13
CA ALA A 263 21.93 -6.02 -14.58
C ALA A 263 23.08 -5.31 -15.30
N ALA A 264 23.55 -4.19 -14.76
CA ALA A 264 24.71 -3.47 -15.28
C ALA A 264 26.00 -4.29 -15.22
N ALA A 265 26.23 -5.04 -14.13
CA ALA A 265 27.39 -5.88 -13.96
C ALA A 265 27.38 -7.11 -14.89
N VAL A 266 26.23 -7.75 -15.09
CA VAL A 266 26.05 -8.82 -16.10
C VAL A 266 26.37 -8.28 -17.49
N ALA A 267 25.86 -7.09 -17.83
CA ALA A 267 26.18 -6.45 -19.09
C ALA A 267 27.68 -6.13 -19.23
N ALA A 268 28.37 -5.79 -18.13
CA ALA A 268 29.81 -5.56 -18.12
C ALA A 268 30.64 -6.85 -18.22
N GLN A 269 30.23 -7.95 -17.59
CA GLN A 269 30.91 -9.24 -17.76
C GLN A 269 30.72 -9.80 -19.17
N ALA A 270 29.54 -9.60 -19.74
CA ALA A 270 29.28 -9.88 -21.14
C ALA A 270 30.17 -9.06 -22.09
N ARG A 271 30.74 -7.92 -21.66
CA ARG A 271 31.81 -7.21 -22.40
C ARG A 271 33.15 -7.94 -22.34
N GLY A 272 33.54 -8.39 -21.15
CA GLY A 272 34.89 -8.93 -20.88
C GLY A 272 35.14 -10.36 -21.39
N ASN A 273 34.11 -11.20 -21.48
CA ASN A 273 34.25 -12.62 -21.83
C ASN A 273 34.24 -12.92 -23.34
N SER A 274 34.02 -11.90 -24.15
CA SER A 274 33.88 -11.99 -25.60
C SER A 274 35.16 -11.43 -26.21
N GLY A 275 36.07 -12.32 -26.62
CA GLY A 275 37.36 -12.01 -27.23
C GLY A 275 37.31 -11.29 -28.60
N GLY A 276 36.34 -10.42 -28.82
CA GLY A 276 36.27 -9.47 -29.93
C GLY A 276 36.54 -8.07 -29.38
N GLY A 277 37.54 -7.37 -29.94
CA GLY A 277 37.92 -6.03 -29.51
C GLY A 277 36.73 -5.06 -29.48
N ASP A 278 36.79 -4.12 -28.54
CA ASP A 278 35.81 -3.03 -28.41
C ASP A 278 35.64 -2.32 -29.76
N ASP A 279 34.46 -2.46 -30.36
CA ASP A 279 34.11 -1.79 -31.60
C ASP A 279 33.54 -0.38 -31.34
N GLY A 280 33.66 0.11 -30.11
CA GLY A 280 33.28 1.46 -29.68
C GLY A 280 31.77 1.68 -29.62
N VAL A 281 30.96 0.63 -29.80
CA VAL A 281 29.50 0.71 -29.74
C VAL A 281 29.02 0.40 -28.33
N GLN A 282 27.96 1.09 -27.91
CA GLN A 282 27.24 0.77 -26.68
C GLN A 282 25.82 0.31 -27.00
N PRO A 283 25.26 -0.66 -26.25
CA PRO A 283 23.86 -1.03 -26.38
C PRO A 283 22.97 0.18 -26.06
N THR A 284 21.92 0.38 -26.84
CA THR A 284 20.95 1.46 -26.62
C THR A 284 19.77 0.95 -25.80
N TYR A 285 19.40 1.67 -24.75
CA TYR A 285 18.19 1.40 -23.95
C TYR A 285 17.25 2.60 -24.04
N ILE A 286 15.98 2.34 -24.30
CA ILE A 286 14.91 3.35 -24.28
C ILE A 286 13.87 2.85 -23.29
N ASN A 287 13.60 3.64 -22.23
CA ASN A 287 12.70 3.25 -21.13
C ASN A 287 13.03 1.88 -20.52
N GLY A 288 14.33 1.60 -20.31
CA GLY A 288 14.80 0.31 -19.79
C GLY A 288 14.79 -0.85 -20.79
N ILE A 289 14.30 -0.66 -22.02
CA ILE A 289 14.23 -1.71 -23.04
C ILE A 289 15.46 -1.65 -23.95
N LEU A 290 16.19 -2.76 -24.05
CA LEU A 290 17.30 -2.89 -25.02
C LEU A 290 16.76 -2.83 -26.46
N ILE A 291 17.27 -1.90 -27.25
CA ILE A 291 16.89 -1.74 -28.65
C ILE A 291 17.97 -2.30 -29.57
N VAL A 292 17.56 -3.24 -30.43
CA VAL A 292 18.38 -3.77 -31.52
C VAL A 292 17.54 -3.75 -32.79
N ASN A 293 17.88 -2.87 -33.72
CA ASN A 293 17.21 -2.77 -35.01
C ASN A 293 18.18 -2.18 -36.07
N LYS A 294 17.69 -1.71 -37.22
CA LYS A 294 18.57 -1.18 -38.27
C LYS A 294 19.27 0.13 -37.91
N THR A 295 18.68 0.94 -37.03
CA THR A 295 19.29 2.18 -36.52
C THR A 295 20.21 1.91 -35.35
N TYR A 296 19.75 1.11 -34.38
CA TYR A 296 20.46 0.86 -33.13
C TYR A 296 21.11 -0.53 -33.18
N ARG A 297 22.42 -0.56 -33.45
CA ARG A 297 23.21 -1.80 -33.35
C ARG A 297 23.67 -2.07 -31.93
N ILE A 298 23.82 -3.33 -31.61
CA ILE A 298 24.56 -3.79 -30.43
C ILE A 298 26.02 -4.09 -30.76
N PRO A 299 26.89 -4.04 -29.74
CA PRO A 299 28.33 -4.26 -29.90
C PRO A 299 28.62 -5.68 -30.38
N SER A 300 29.71 -5.88 -31.11
CA SER A 300 30.09 -7.19 -31.65
C SER A 300 30.34 -8.27 -30.60
N TRP A 301 30.63 -7.86 -29.37
CA TRP A 301 30.87 -8.74 -28.23
C TRP A 301 29.60 -9.09 -27.45
N TYR A 302 28.46 -8.44 -27.73
CA TYR A 302 27.24 -8.57 -26.91
C TYR A 302 26.57 -9.95 -27.06
N GLY A 303 26.18 -10.53 -25.93
CA GLY A 303 25.38 -11.75 -25.82
C GLY A 303 26.20 -13.05 -25.88
N ASN A 304 25.76 -14.07 -25.14
CA ASN A 304 26.42 -15.38 -25.05
C ASN A 304 25.45 -16.58 -25.00
N GLY A 305 24.17 -16.35 -25.30
CA GLY A 305 23.11 -17.34 -25.18
C GLY A 305 21.74 -16.66 -25.11
N LEU A 306 20.66 -17.47 -25.07
CA LEU A 306 19.36 -16.94 -24.64
C LEU A 306 19.45 -16.58 -23.15
N THR A 307 18.78 -15.50 -22.74
CA THR A 307 18.75 -15.14 -21.31
C THR A 307 17.92 -16.14 -20.51
N GLY A 308 18.20 -16.28 -19.21
CA GLY A 308 17.44 -17.15 -18.33
C GLY A 308 15.95 -16.82 -18.34
N ASP A 309 15.60 -15.54 -18.29
CA ASP A 309 14.21 -15.06 -18.32
C ASP A 309 13.52 -15.39 -19.64
N THR A 310 14.21 -15.21 -20.76
CA THR A 310 13.67 -15.54 -22.09
C THR A 310 13.36 -17.04 -22.18
N LEU A 311 14.26 -17.88 -21.68
CA LEU A 311 14.05 -19.33 -21.69
C LEU A 311 12.92 -19.74 -20.74
N ALA A 312 12.89 -19.21 -19.52
CA ALA A 312 11.83 -19.50 -18.54
C ALA A 312 10.45 -19.04 -19.02
N ALA A 313 10.37 -17.87 -19.66
CA ALA A 313 9.16 -17.37 -20.29
C ALA A 313 8.69 -18.27 -21.45
N PHE A 314 9.60 -18.69 -22.32
CA PHE A 314 9.29 -19.62 -23.41
C PHE A 314 8.76 -20.94 -22.87
N GLU A 315 9.36 -21.48 -21.81
CA GLU A 315 8.93 -22.73 -21.19
C GLU A 315 7.49 -22.65 -20.64
N ARG A 316 7.13 -21.53 -20.00
CA ARG A 316 5.74 -21.29 -19.57
C ARG A 316 4.78 -21.20 -20.75
N MET A 317 5.15 -20.45 -21.80
CA MET A 317 4.35 -20.32 -23.01
C MET A 317 4.15 -21.67 -23.70
N ARG A 318 5.21 -22.47 -23.81
CA ARG A 318 5.19 -23.81 -24.40
C ARG A 318 4.29 -24.75 -23.61
N ALA A 319 4.36 -24.72 -22.27
CA ALA A 319 3.52 -25.55 -21.42
C ALA A 319 2.03 -25.23 -21.59
N GLU A 320 1.66 -23.94 -21.63
CA GLU A 320 0.26 -23.56 -21.85
C GLU A 320 -0.20 -23.92 -23.26
N ALA A 321 0.62 -23.64 -24.29
CA ALA A 321 0.33 -24.03 -25.67
C ALA A 321 0.06 -25.53 -25.78
N ALA A 322 0.89 -26.36 -25.14
CA ALA A 322 0.73 -27.81 -25.12
C ALA A 322 -0.58 -28.25 -24.45
N SER A 323 -1.00 -27.56 -23.38
CA SER A 323 -2.25 -27.87 -22.67
C SER A 323 -3.52 -27.69 -23.52
N VAL A 324 -3.43 -26.87 -24.57
CA VAL A 324 -4.52 -26.61 -25.52
C VAL A 324 -4.25 -27.22 -26.91
N GLY A 325 -3.28 -28.14 -27.02
CA GLY A 325 -3.04 -28.95 -28.22
C GLY A 325 -2.08 -28.34 -29.25
N HIS A 326 -1.31 -27.30 -28.89
CA HIS A 326 -0.29 -26.70 -29.75
C HIS A 326 1.12 -27.18 -29.38
N ASN A 327 1.96 -27.44 -30.38
CA ASN A 327 3.35 -27.84 -30.16
C ASN A 327 4.33 -26.74 -30.59
N LEU A 328 5.05 -26.17 -29.64
CA LEU A 328 6.01 -25.08 -29.87
C LEU A 328 7.45 -25.55 -29.57
N TRP A 329 8.38 -25.24 -30.46
CA TRP A 329 9.81 -25.42 -30.25
C TRP A 329 10.61 -24.23 -30.81
N ILE A 330 11.76 -23.95 -30.19
CA ILE A 330 12.70 -22.96 -30.70
C ILE A 330 13.47 -23.57 -31.88
N ALA A 331 13.28 -22.99 -33.07
CA ALA A 331 14.00 -23.35 -34.28
C ALA A 331 15.34 -22.63 -34.39
N SER A 332 15.39 -21.37 -33.97
CA SER A 332 16.64 -20.58 -33.91
C SER A 332 16.64 -19.67 -32.69
N GLY A 333 17.59 -19.88 -31.78
CA GLY A 333 17.74 -19.05 -30.57
C GLY A 333 18.78 -17.95 -30.75
N PHE A 334 19.67 -17.84 -29.77
CA PHE A 334 20.78 -16.90 -29.80
C PHE A 334 21.70 -17.09 -31.02
N ARG A 335 22.08 -15.97 -31.65
CA ARG A 335 23.10 -15.94 -32.71
C ARG A 335 24.14 -14.87 -32.38
N SER A 336 25.38 -15.28 -32.15
CA SER A 336 26.48 -14.34 -31.94
C SER A 336 26.74 -13.45 -33.16
N TYR A 337 27.42 -12.32 -32.96
CA TYR A 337 27.83 -11.42 -34.03
C TYR A 337 28.59 -12.16 -35.15
N ALA A 338 29.56 -13.01 -34.79
CA ALA A 338 30.35 -13.78 -35.76
C ALA A 338 29.50 -14.77 -36.57
N THR A 339 28.47 -15.36 -35.97
CA THR A 339 27.49 -16.19 -36.69
C THR A 339 26.65 -15.31 -37.63
N GLN A 340 26.20 -14.14 -37.16
CA GLN A 340 25.43 -13.22 -37.98
C GLN A 340 26.21 -12.70 -39.20
N VAL A 341 27.53 -12.48 -39.08
CA VAL A 341 28.42 -12.18 -40.22
C VAL A 341 28.30 -13.24 -41.31
N LYS A 342 28.39 -14.53 -40.94
CA LYS A 342 28.30 -15.64 -41.90
C LYS A 342 26.91 -15.73 -42.53
N VAL A 343 25.85 -15.61 -41.72
CA VAL A 343 24.45 -15.67 -42.19
C VAL A 343 24.16 -14.54 -43.18
N TYR A 344 24.47 -13.29 -42.81
CA TYR A 344 24.23 -12.13 -43.66
C TYR A 344 25.03 -12.21 -44.97
N ASN A 345 26.32 -12.55 -44.91
CA ASN A 345 27.15 -12.65 -46.12
C ASN A 345 26.68 -13.76 -47.06
N SER A 346 26.17 -14.87 -46.52
CA SER A 346 25.59 -15.95 -47.33
C SER A 346 24.36 -15.47 -48.10
N TYR A 347 23.46 -14.73 -47.45
CA TYR A 347 22.26 -14.18 -48.08
C TYR A 347 22.57 -13.07 -49.07
N ALA A 348 23.45 -12.14 -48.70
CA ALA A 348 23.88 -11.07 -49.59
C ALA A 348 24.58 -11.60 -50.85
N SER A 349 25.35 -12.70 -50.73
CA SER A 349 26.00 -13.34 -51.89
C SER A 349 25.01 -14.07 -52.81
N ARG A 350 23.94 -14.66 -52.23
CA ARG A 350 22.94 -15.41 -52.99
C ARG A 350 21.92 -14.50 -53.69
N ASP A 351 21.41 -13.51 -52.96
CA ASP A 351 20.22 -12.74 -53.36
C ASP A 351 20.51 -11.24 -53.53
N GLY A 352 21.73 -10.79 -53.21
CA GLY A 352 22.12 -9.38 -53.19
C GLY A 352 21.82 -8.68 -51.86
N SER A 353 22.66 -7.71 -51.48
CA SER A 353 22.57 -7.01 -50.18
C SER A 353 21.24 -6.31 -49.96
N ALA A 354 20.65 -5.70 -51.00
CA ALA A 354 19.36 -5.02 -50.90
C ALA A 354 18.20 -5.97 -50.55
N ALA A 355 18.25 -7.21 -51.07
CA ALA A 355 17.27 -8.24 -50.70
C ALA A 355 17.55 -8.79 -49.30
N ALA A 356 18.82 -9.09 -49.00
CA ALA A 356 19.24 -9.60 -47.69
C ALA A 356 18.90 -8.62 -46.55
N ASP A 357 19.02 -7.32 -46.77
CA ASP A 357 18.64 -6.28 -45.80
C ASP A 357 17.15 -6.30 -45.43
N ARG A 358 16.27 -6.97 -46.19
CA ARG A 358 14.81 -7.04 -45.90
C ARG A 358 14.41 -8.20 -44.99
N TYR A 359 15.10 -9.34 -45.09
CA TYR A 359 14.76 -10.59 -44.39
C TYR A 359 15.90 -11.12 -43.50
N SER A 360 17.02 -10.40 -43.44
CA SER A 360 18.16 -10.67 -42.58
C SER A 360 18.65 -9.35 -42.00
N ALA A 361 19.57 -9.46 -41.04
CA ALA A 361 20.15 -8.32 -40.35
C ALA A 361 21.66 -8.28 -40.59
N ARG A 362 22.19 -7.08 -40.87
CA ARG A 362 23.63 -6.81 -40.79
C ARG A 362 24.15 -7.17 -39.38
N PRO A 363 25.40 -7.63 -39.24
CA PRO A 363 25.98 -7.96 -37.93
C PRO A 363 25.82 -6.82 -36.92
N GLY A 364 25.41 -7.15 -35.69
CA GLY A 364 25.08 -6.15 -34.66
C GLY A 364 23.67 -5.58 -34.72
N HIS A 365 22.91 -5.81 -35.81
CA HIS A 365 21.52 -5.33 -35.96
C HIS A 365 20.47 -6.45 -35.81
N SER A 366 20.90 -7.66 -35.45
CA SER A 366 20.06 -8.84 -35.28
C SER A 366 19.63 -8.97 -33.83
N GLU A 367 18.32 -9.00 -33.55
CA GLU A 367 17.82 -9.20 -32.19
C GLU A 367 18.25 -10.55 -31.58
N HIS A 368 18.51 -11.57 -32.40
CA HIS A 368 19.02 -12.87 -31.91
C HIS A 368 20.33 -12.74 -31.12
N GLN A 369 21.14 -11.71 -31.41
CA GLN A 369 22.39 -11.50 -30.68
C GLN A 369 22.13 -10.98 -29.25
N SER A 370 20.95 -10.42 -28.97
CA SER A 370 20.61 -10.00 -27.60
C SER A 370 20.33 -11.15 -26.63
N GLY A 371 20.03 -12.35 -27.15
CA GLY A 371 19.52 -13.45 -26.33
C GLY A 371 18.06 -13.29 -25.88
N LEU A 372 17.39 -12.22 -26.28
CA LEU A 372 15.98 -11.91 -25.97
C LEU A 372 15.03 -12.27 -27.12
N ALA A 373 15.54 -12.84 -28.22
CA ALA A 373 14.74 -13.19 -29.38
C ALA A 373 15.03 -14.60 -29.88
N PHE A 374 14.00 -15.24 -30.43
CA PHE A 374 14.09 -16.55 -31.07
C PHE A 374 13.04 -16.72 -32.16
N ASP A 375 13.33 -17.64 -33.08
CA ASP A 375 12.43 -18.11 -34.12
C ASP A 375 11.74 -19.40 -33.69
N LEU A 376 10.41 -19.46 -33.86
CA LEU A 376 9.59 -20.62 -33.54
C LEU A 376 9.30 -21.52 -34.74
N ASN A 377 9.24 -22.82 -34.47
CA ASN A 377 8.74 -23.86 -35.37
C ASN A 377 9.33 -23.79 -36.80
N THR A 378 8.53 -23.38 -37.78
CA THR A 378 8.94 -23.25 -39.17
C THR A 378 9.18 -21.78 -39.48
N ILE A 379 10.41 -21.44 -39.89
CA ILE A 379 10.87 -20.07 -40.13
C ILE A 379 10.41 -19.60 -41.53
N THR A 380 9.10 -19.51 -41.73
CA THR A 380 8.45 -19.05 -42.97
C THR A 380 7.10 -18.40 -42.66
N GLU A 381 6.60 -17.54 -43.56
CA GLU A 381 5.31 -16.83 -43.37
C GLU A 381 4.15 -17.81 -43.17
N ALA A 382 4.26 -19.03 -43.70
CA ALA A 382 3.28 -20.10 -43.52
C ALA A 382 2.97 -20.38 -42.05
N PHE A 383 3.92 -20.19 -41.13
CA PHE A 383 3.71 -20.41 -39.70
C PHE A 383 2.60 -19.52 -39.14
N GLY A 384 2.49 -18.26 -39.57
CA GLY A 384 1.45 -17.34 -39.10
C GLY A 384 0.03 -17.77 -39.47
N TYR A 385 -0.11 -18.70 -40.41
CA TYR A 385 -1.39 -19.27 -40.82
C TYR A 385 -1.69 -20.63 -40.18
N THR A 386 -0.77 -21.22 -39.41
CA THR A 386 -1.04 -22.45 -38.67
C THR A 386 -1.80 -22.15 -37.38
N PRO A 387 -2.49 -23.15 -36.79
CA PRO A 387 -3.11 -22.99 -35.47
C PRO A 387 -2.12 -22.51 -34.40
N GLU A 388 -0.89 -23.02 -34.41
CA GLU A 388 0.18 -22.61 -33.49
C GLU A 388 0.58 -21.14 -33.68
N GLY A 389 0.78 -20.69 -34.92
CA GLY A 389 1.17 -19.30 -35.19
C GLY A 389 0.08 -18.31 -34.82
N GLN A 390 -1.19 -18.66 -35.08
CA GLN A 390 -2.34 -17.85 -34.65
C GLN A 390 -2.46 -17.80 -33.13
N TRP A 391 -2.25 -18.93 -32.46
CA TRP A 391 -2.23 -18.98 -31.00
C TRP A 391 -1.10 -18.12 -30.42
N VAL A 392 0.11 -18.23 -30.98
CA VAL A 392 1.26 -17.42 -30.57
C VAL A 392 0.96 -15.94 -30.75
N ALA A 393 0.46 -15.52 -31.91
CA ALA A 393 0.12 -14.12 -32.18
C ALA A 393 -0.87 -13.56 -31.17
N ALA A 394 -1.85 -14.35 -30.72
CA ALA A 394 -2.86 -13.93 -29.75
C ALA A 394 -2.40 -14.01 -28.28
N ASN A 395 -1.41 -14.86 -27.94
CA ASN A 395 -1.12 -15.20 -26.54
C ASN A 395 0.31 -14.90 -26.07
N ALA A 396 1.27 -14.70 -26.97
CA ALA A 396 2.69 -14.54 -26.62
C ALA A 396 2.94 -13.43 -25.59
N HIS A 397 2.17 -12.34 -25.64
CA HIS A 397 2.30 -11.18 -24.75
C HIS A 397 2.09 -11.53 -23.27
N ARG A 398 1.22 -12.51 -22.98
CA ARG A 398 0.94 -13.00 -21.62
C ARG A 398 2.17 -13.62 -20.96
N PHE A 399 3.16 -14.02 -21.76
CA PHE A 399 4.42 -14.60 -21.32
C PHE A 399 5.59 -13.64 -21.49
N GLY A 400 5.33 -12.40 -21.89
CA GLY A 400 6.35 -11.38 -22.08
C GLY A 400 6.95 -11.31 -23.48
N PHE A 401 6.33 -11.93 -24.49
CA PHE A 401 6.79 -11.90 -25.86
C PHE A 401 5.88 -11.09 -26.79
N ILE A 402 6.46 -10.41 -27.77
CA ILE A 402 5.73 -9.86 -28.91
C ILE A 402 6.12 -10.60 -30.19
N VAL A 403 5.19 -10.69 -31.15
CA VAL A 403 5.55 -10.95 -32.56
C VAL A 403 6.23 -9.70 -33.08
N ARG A 404 7.55 -9.74 -33.21
CA ARG A 404 8.40 -8.54 -33.34
C ARG A 404 8.19 -7.78 -34.65
N TYR A 405 7.94 -8.53 -35.71
CA TYR A 405 7.80 -8.03 -37.08
C TYR A 405 6.40 -8.37 -37.61
N PRO A 406 5.36 -7.61 -37.22
CA PRO A 406 3.97 -7.88 -37.58
C PRO A 406 3.67 -7.50 -39.05
N GLN A 407 2.58 -8.07 -39.58
CA GLN A 407 2.17 -7.87 -40.97
C GLN A 407 1.87 -6.39 -41.24
N GLY A 408 2.34 -5.87 -42.38
CA GLY A 408 2.10 -4.48 -42.81
C GLY A 408 2.98 -3.43 -42.12
N LYS A 409 3.92 -3.82 -41.24
CA LYS A 409 4.80 -2.87 -40.53
C LYS A 409 6.25 -2.85 -41.06
N GLU A 410 6.54 -3.48 -42.21
CA GLU A 410 7.90 -3.48 -42.82
C GLU A 410 8.44 -2.07 -43.05
N GLY A 411 7.59 -1.11 -43.44
CA GLY A 411 8.00 0.28 -43.64
C GLY A 411 8.47 0.99 -42.37
N VAL A 412 8.18 0.44 -41.18
CA VAL A 412 8.59 1.00 -39.88
C VAL A 412 9.67 0.15 -39.21
N THR A 413 9.50 -1.17 -39.18
CA THR A 413 10.47 -2.09 -38.55
C THR A 413 11.71 -2.31 -39.43
N GLY A 414 11.55 -2.17 -40.75
CA GLY A 414 12.54 -2.52 -41.76
C GLY A 414 12.58 -4.01 -42.11
N TYR A 415 11.83 -4.87 -41.43
CA TYR A 415 11.84 -6.32 -41.67
C TYR A 415 10.50 -6.77 -42.24
N ILE A 416 10.54 -7.79 -43.10
CA ILE A 416 9.33 -8.44 -43.62
C ILE A 416 8.47 -9.00 -42.47
N TRP A 417 7.26 -9.46 -42.78
CA TRP A 417 6.43 -10.13 -41.79
C TRP A 417 7.06 -11.46 -41.36
N GLU A 418 7.37 -11.59 -40.07
CA GLU A 418 7.99 -12.79 -39.48
C GLU A 418 7.14 -13.30 -38.32
N PRO A 419 6.05 -14.05 -38.57
CA PRO A 419 5.17 -14.56 -37.52
C PRO A 419 5.86 -15.54 -36.55
N TRP A 420 7.06 -16.02 -36.91
CA TRP A 420 7.87 -16.93 -36.10
C TRP A 420 8.82 -16.21 -35.12
N HIS A 421 9.16 -14.94 -35.37
CA HIS A 421 10.19 -14.21 -34.60
C HIS A 421 9.56 -13.54 -33.39
N LEU A 422 9.90 -14.06 -32.20
CA LEU A 422 9.45 -13.50 -30.93
C LEU A 422 10.55 -12.71 -30.24
N ARG A 423 10.15 -11.61 -29.60
CA ARG A 423 11.01 -10.74 -28.79
C ARG A 423 10.48 -10.64 -27.36
N TYR A 424 11.32 -10.97 -26.38
CA TYR A 424 11.03 -10.85 -24.96
C TYR A 424 11.21 -9.41 -24.46
N LEU A 425 10.21 -8.92 -23.72
CA LEU A 425 10.14 -7.59 -23.11
C LEU A 425 9.72 -7.62 -21.62
N GLY A 426 9.41 -8.80 -21.07
CA GLY A 426 8.67 -8.93 -19.81
C GLY A 426 7.16 -8.81 -20.02
N VAL A 427 6.36 -9.35 -19.09
CA VAL A 427 4.90 -9.51 -19.25
C VAL A 427 4.19 -8.18 -19.44
N ASP A 428 4.44 -7.20 -18.57
CA ASP A 428 3.72 -5.92 -18.58
C ASP A 428 4.01 -5.14 -19.88
N THR A 429 5.28 -5.00 -20.23
CA THR A 429 5.70 -4.30 -21.45
C THR A 429 5.19 -4.98 -22.71
N ALA A 430 5.31 -6.31 -22.82
CA ALA A 430 4.81 -7.03 -24.00
C ALA A 430 3.28 -6.91 -24.13
N THR A 431 2.56 -6.94 -23.00
CA THR A 431 1.11 -6.75 -22.96
C THR A 431 0.71 -5.34 -23.39
N ALA A 432 1.43 -4.31 -22.91
CA ALA A 432 1.20 -2.93 -23.32
C ALA A 432 1.45 -2.72 -24.82
N VAL A 433 2.54 -3.26 -25.36
CA VAL A 433 2.84 -3.19 -26.80
C VAL A 433 1.78 -3.93 -27.60
N TYR A 434 1.40 -5.15 -27.20
CA TYR A 434 0.36 -5.93 -27.86
C TYR A 434 -0.99 -5.19 -27.91
N ASN A 435 -1.44 -4.66 -26.78
CA ASN A 435 -2.72 -3.93 -26.68
C ASN A 435 -2.73 -2.64 -27.50
N SER A 436 -1.57 -2.01 -27.73
CA SER A 436 -1.47 -0.81 -28.57
C SER A 436 -1.67 -1.09 -30.06
N GLY A 437 -1.45 -2.34 -30.52
CA GLY A 437 -1.44 -2.70 -31.94
C GLY A 437 -0.27 -2.11 -32.74
N LEU A 438 0.71 -1.52 -32.06
CA LEU A 438 1.88 -0.87 -32.64
C LEU A 438 3.06 -1.85 -32.75
N SER A 439 4.00 -1.56 -33.66
CA SER A 439 5.35 -2.15 -33.57
C SER A 439 6.11 -1.57 -32.38
N LEU A 440 7.21 -2.23 -31.97
CA LEU A 440 8.05 -1.71 -30.90
C LEU A 440 8.64 -0.32 -31.24
N GLU A 441 8.99 -0.09 -32.50
CA GLU A 441 9.43 1.21 -33.01
C GLU A 441 8.38 2.30 -32.83
N GLU A 442 7.13 2.04 -33.24
CA GLU A 442 6.03 3.00 -33.11
C GLU A 442 5.69 3.27 -31.64
N TYR A 443 5.69 2.21 -30.82
CA TYR A 443 5.42 2.31 -29.38
C TYR A 443 6.43 3.18 -28.64
N LEU A 444 7.71 3.11 -29.02
CA LEU A 444 8.79 3.87 -28.38
C LEU A 444 9.12 5.19 -29.10
N GLY A 445 8.54 5.45 -30.28
CA GLY A 445 8.83 6.64 -31.08
C GLY A 445 10.26 6.66 -31.64
N ILE A 446 10.78 5.51 -32.10
CA ILE A 446 12.16 5.35 -32.59
C ILE A 446 12.22 4.88 -34.05
N THR A 447 13.38 5.03 -34.70
CA THR A 447 13.56 4.65 -36.12
C THR A 447 14.19 3.27 -36.30
N SER A 448 14.00 2.66 -37.48
CA SER A 448 14.72 1.46 -37.93
C SER A 448 15.14 1.60 -39.40
N VAL A 449 16.23 2.31 -39.62
CA VAL A 449 16.88 2.52 -40.93
C VAL A 449 18.38 2.35 -40.80
N TYR A 450 19.02 1.74 -41.80
CA TYR A 450 20.48 1.70 -41.89
C TYR A 450 21.01 3.10 -42.24
N SER A 451 22.07 3.51 -41.57
CA SER A 451 22.83 4.74 -41.86
C SER A 451 23.66 4.64 -43.12
#